data_AF-A0A355UAX6-F1
#
_entry.id   AF-A0A355UAX6-F1
#
_cell.length_a   1.000
_cell.length_b   1.000
_cell.length_c   1.000
_cell.angle_alpha   90.00
_cell.angle_beta   90.00
_cell.angle_gamma   90.00
#
_symmetry.space_group_name_H-M   'P 1'
#
loop_
_entity.id
_entity.type
_entity.pdbx_description
1 polymer ?
#
loop_
_entity_poly.entity_id
_entity_poly.type
_entity_poly.pdbx_seq_one_letter_code
_entity_poly.pdbx_strand_id
1 'polypeptide(L)' 'NLAAVWDLPVIFLVENNGYGLSTPSKDQFRCAHIADKGIGYGIESKT' A
#
# COMPACT_ATOMS: atom_id res chain seq x y z
N ASN A 1 3.17 4.88 -8.25
CA ASN A 1 3.12 5.35 -9.64
C ASN A 1 4.52 5.66 -10.18
N LEU A 2 5.15 6.77 -9.80
CA LEU A 2 6.44 7.18 -10.38
C LEU A 2 7.54 6.11 -10.32
N ALA A 3 7.67 5.44 -9.18
CA ALA A 3 8.62 4.34 -9.01
C ALA A 3 8.40 3.17 -9.99
N ALA A 4 7.14 2.90 -10.37
CA ALA A 4 6.82 1.86 -11.36
C ALA A 4 7.12 2.33 -12.78
N VAL A 5 6.76 3.57 -13.13
CA VAL A 5 7.00 4.12 -14.48
C VAL A 5 8.50 4.29 -14.79
N TRP A 6 9.31 4.52 -13.76
CA TRP A 6 10.75 4.74 -13.89
C TRP A 6 11.60 3.53 -13.51
N ASP A 7 10.99 2.38 -13.23
CA ASP A 7 11.70 1.16 -12.81
C ASP A 7 12.72 1.40 -11.68
N LEU A 8 12.32 2.18 -10.67
CA LEU A 8 13.24 2.57 -9.59
C LEU A 8 13.54 1.38 -8.66
N PRO A 9 14.80 1.23 -8.18
CA PRO A 9 15.18 0.18 -7.24
C PRO A 9 14.77 0.55 -5.80
N VAL A 10 13.47 0.58 -5.54
CA VAL A 10 12.91 0.97 -4.24
C VAL A 10 12.06 -0.13 -3.62
N ILE A 11 12.03 -0.17 -2.30
CA ILE A 11 11.13 -1.03 -1.51
C ILE A 11 10.17 -0.11 -0.77
N PHE A 12 8.87 -0.32 -0.98
CA PHE A 12 7.84 0.33 -0.17
C PHE A 12 7.45 -0.60 0.98
N LEU A 13 7.77 -0.18 2.20
CA LEU A 13 7.33 -0.86 3.41
C LEU A 13 6.17 -0.08 4.02
N VAL A 14 5.08 -0.77 4.35
CA VAL A 14 3.90 -0.17 5.00
C VAL A 14 3.69 -0.83 6.35
N GLU A 15 3.83 -0.06 7.42
CA GLU A 15 3.42 -0.50 8.75
C GLU A 15 1.90 -0.38 8.88
N ASN A 16 1.25 -1.51 9.08
CA ASN A 16 -0.19 -1.58 9.27
C ASN A 16 -0.51 -1.95 10.72
N ASN A 17 -0.53 -0.95 11.61
CA ASN A 17 -0.91 -1.11 13.02
C ASN A 17 -2.44 -1.07 13.25
N GLY A 18 -3.23 -0.94 12.17
CA GLY A 18 -4.69 -0.90 12.21
C GLY A 18 -5.33 0.48 12.41
N TYR A 19 -4.56 1.55 12.62
CA TYR A 19 -5.11 2.89 12.90
C TYR A 19 -4.29 4.03 12.27
N GLY A 20 -4.99 5.07 11.82
CA GLY A 20 -4.40 6.38 11.56
C GLY A 20 -5.02 7.42 12.49
N LEU A 21 -4.25 7.90 13.46
CA LEU A 21 -4.75 8.72 14.57
C LEU A 21 -5.92 8.02 15.28
N SER A 22 -7.14 8.53 15.16
CA SER A 22 -8.37 7.96 15.73
C SER A 22 -9.18 7.13 14.74
N THR A 23 -8.72 6.99 13.49
CA THR A 23 -9.49 6.33 12.43
C THR A 23 -9.01 4.89 12.25
N PRO A 24 -9.88 3.87 12.43
CA PRO A 24 -9.50 2.48 12.19
C PRO A 24 -9.34 2.21 10.69
N SER A 25 -8.49 1.23 10.35
CA SER A 25 -8.15 0.87 8.97
C SER A 25 -9.35 0.61 8.05
N LYS A 26 -10.42 -0.02 8.59
CA LYS A 26 -11.68 -0.30 7.89
C LYS A 26 -12.42 0.95 7.37
N ASP A 27 -12.15 2.11 7.98
CA ASP A 27 -12.74 3.40 7.60
C ASP A 27 -11.78 4.24 6.75
N GLN A 28 -10.49 3.87 6.69
CA GLN A 28 -9.49 4.56 5.88
C GLN A 28 -9.43 4.08 4.43
N PHE A 29 -9.71 2.80 4.18
CA PHE A 29 -9.66 2.20 2.85
C PHE A 29 -10.62 1.02 2.73
N ARG A 30 -11.00 0.70 1.48
CA ARG A 30 -11.93 -0.39 1.14
C ARG A 30 -11.24 -1.68 0.70
N CYS A 31 -9.92 -1.65 0.46
CA CYS A 31 -9.15 -2.85 0.16
C CYS A 31 -9.00 -3.72 1.42
N ALA A 32 -8.89 -5.04 1.22
CA ALA A 32 -8.69 -5.97 2.33
C ALA A 32 -7.29 -5.81 2.93
N HIS A 33 -6.28 -5.67 2.06
CA HIS A 33 -4.90 -5.41 2.45
C HIS A 33 -4.37 -4.16 1.75
N ILE A 34 -3.54 -3.35 2.43
CA ILE A 34 -2.90 -2.19 1.80
C ILE A 34 -2.03 -2.63 0.61
N ALA A 35 -1.45 -3.84 0.70
CA ALA A 35 -0.69 -4.47 -0.37
C ALA A 35 -1.48 -4.62 -1.68
N ASP A 36 -2.82 -4.75 -1.64
CA ASP A 36 -3.66 -4.89 -2.85
C ASP A 36 -3.52 -3.68 -3.80
N LYS A 37 -3.14 -2.52 -3.26
CA LYS A 37 -2.87 -1.31 -4.06
C LYS A 37 -1.67 -1.46 -4.99
N GLY A 38 -0.74 -2.38 -4.71
CA GLY A 38 0.42 -2.66 -5.56
C GLY A 38 0.02 -3.06 -6.98
N ILE A 39 -1.03 -3.88 -7.11
CA ILE A 39 -1.59 -4.33 -8.39
C ILE A 39 -1.97 -3.13 -9.27
N GLY A 40 -2.60 -2.11 -8.69
CA GLY A 40 -3.02 -0.90 -9.41
C GLY A 40 -1.87 -0.05 -9.92
N TYR A 41 -0.65 -0.23 -9.39
CA TYR A 41 0.56 0.45 -9.86
C TYR A 41 1.48 -0.47 -10.68
N GLY A 42 1.13 -1.74 -10.88
CA GLY A 42 2.03 -2.72 -11.51
C GLY A 42 3.24 -3.08 -10.66
N ILE A 43 3.16 -2.93 -9.33
CA ILE A 43 4.25 -3.24 -8.40
C ILE A 43 3.91 -4.54 -7.66
N GLU A 44 4.85 -5.49 -7.61
CA GLU A 44 4.73 -6.69 -6.80
C GLU A 44 4.53 -6.30 -5.32
N SER A 45 3.50 -6.85 -4.69
CA SER A 45 3.15 -6.56 -3.31
C SER A 45 2.72 -7.83 -2.58
N LYS A 46 3.07 -7.90 -1.29
CA LYS A 46 2.78 -9.03 -0.40
C LYS A 46 2.42 -8.50 0.99
N THR A 47 1.69 -9.31 1.75
CA THR A 47 1.24 -8.99 3.12
C THR A 47 2.04 -9.79 4.13
#